data_AF-A0A1U7N7Y1-F1
#
_entry.id   AF-A0A1U7N7Y1-F1
#
_cell.length_a   1.000
_cell.length_b   1.000
_cell.length_c   1.000
_cell.angle_alpha   90.00
_cell.angle_beta   90.00
_cell.angle_gamma   90.00
#
_symmetry.space_group_name_H-M   'P 1'
#
loop_
_entity.id
_entity.type
_entity.pdbx_description
1 polymer ?
#
loop_
_entity_poly.entity_id
_entity_poly.type
_entity_poly.pdbx_seq_one_letter_code
_entity_poly.pdbx_strand_id
1 'polypeptide(L)'
;MNIGILYTGGTIGSVQGPDGLYPLDTVGFQKAFDENILPIIQSQYPDCTIGYIDIGFGPNNSTLDSTNLQPKDWCTIAIAILEAYDSYESFIVSPFNVYRCTIE
;
A
#
# COMPACT_ATOMS: atom_id res chain seq x y z
N MET A 1 -12.77 -12.03 -3.70
CA MET A 1 -12.38 -11.05 -2.67
C MET A 1 -11.45 -10.05 -3.31
N ASN A 2 -11.79 -8.76 -3.39
CA ASN A 2 -10.92 -7.75 -4.01
C ASN A 2 -10.32 -6.80 -2.96
N ILE A 3 -8.99 -6.74 -2.89
CA ILE A 3 -8.25 -5.96 -1.88
C ILE A 3 -7.49 -4.83 -2.57
N GLY A 4 -7.69 -3.60 -2.10
CA GLY A 4 -6.95 -2.42 -2.53
C GLY A 4 -5.72 -2.19 -1.64
N ILE A 5 -4.53 -2.07 -2.23
CA ILE A 5 -3.29 -1.80 -1.51
C ILE A 5 -2.86 -0.35 -1.76
N LEU A 6 -2.74 0.42 -0.67
CA LEU A 6 -2.18 1.76 -0.63
C LEU A 6 -0.75 1.67 -0.08
N TYR A 7 0.23 1.74 -0.98
CA TYR A 7 1.63 1.77 -0.60
C TYR A 7 2.06 3.21 -0.32
N THR A 8 2.16 3.59 0.96
CA THR A 8 2.60 4.95 1.34
C THR A 8 4.11 5.07 1.54
N GLY A 9 4.83 3.94 1.57
CA GLY A 9 6.26 3.86 1.82
C GLY A 9 6.64 3.10 3.09
N GLY A 10 7.77 3.48 3.68
CA GLY A 10 8.33 2.89 4.89
C GLY A 10 9.30 1.73 4.67
N THR A 11 9.91 1.28 5.77
CA THR A 11 10.98 0.26 5.76
C THR A 11 10.54 -1.09 5.20
N ILE A 12 9.24 -1.41 5.27
CA ILE A 12 8.70 -2.69 4.77
C ILE A 12 8.74 -2.81 3.25
N GLY A 13 8.73 -1.68 2.54
CA GLY A 13 8.98 -1.63 1.12
C GLY A 13 10.43 -1.32 0.81
N SER A 14 11.37 -1.44 1.76
CA SER A 14 12.78 -1.16 1.51
C SER A 14 13.58 -2.42 1.20
N VAL A 15 14.60 -2.26 0.35
CA VAL A 15 15.59 -3.30 0.03
C VAL A 15 16.97 -2.93 0.57
N GLN A 16 17.77 -3.94 0.90
CA GLN A 16 19.15 -3.74 1.31
C GLN A 16 19.99 -3.31 0.10
N GLY A 17 20.56 -2.12 0.18
CA GLY A 17 21.58 -1.63 -0.74
C GLY A 17 22.98 -1.58 -0.08
N PRO A 18 23.97 -1.00 -0.79
CA PRO A 18 25.37 -0.99 -0.36
C PRO A 18 25.61 -0.36 1.02
N ASP A 19 24.89 0.73 1.31
CA ASP A 19 25.11 1.54 2.52
C ASP A 19 23.89 1.63 3.44
N GLY A 20 22.87 0.77 3.25
CA GLY A 20 21.66 0.79 4.08
C GLY A 20 20.40 0.31 3.37
N LEU A 21 19.24 0.64 3.95
CA LEU A 21 17.93 0.33 3.39
C LEU A 21 17.49 1.45 2.44
N TYR A 22 17.06 1.06 1.23
CA TYR A 22 16.55 1.98 0.22
C TYR A 22 15.09 1.66 -0.04
N PRO A 23 14.20 2.66 -0.10
CA PRO A 23 12.81 2.40 -0.44
C PRO A 23 12.68 1.89 -1.88
N LEU A 24 11.86 0.86 -2.06
CA LEU A 24 11.35 0.48 -3.38
C LEU A 24 10.39 1.56 -3.86
N ASP A 25 10.47 1.85 -5.15
CA ASP A 25 9.41 2.57 -5.84
C ASP A 25 8.12 1.74 -5.87
N THR A 26 7.02 2.38 -6.24
CA THR A 26 5.70 1.74 -6.30
C THR A 26 5.71 0.49 -7.20
N VAL A 27 6.42 0.54 -8.33
CA VAL A 27 6.51 -0.59 -9.28
C VAL A 27 7.27 -1.77 -8.68
N GLY A 28 8.40 -1.51 -8.02
CA GLY A 28 9.20 -2.52 -7.34
C GLY A 28 8.44 -3.18 -6.20
N PHE A 29 7.68 -2.39 -5.42
CA PHE A 29 6.82 -2.92 -4.37
C PHE A 29 5.72 -3.83 -4.92
N GLN A 30 5.00 -3.39 -5.96
CA GLN A 30 3.94 -4.17 -6.60
C GLN A 30 4.47 -5.52 -7.08
N LYS A 31 5.60 -5.50 -7.81
CA LYS A 31 6.25 -6.72 -8.29
C LYS A 31 6.64 -7.65 -7.13
N ALA A 32 7.26 -7.12 -6.08
CA ALA A 32 7.65 -7.92 -4.93
C ALA A 32 6.45 -8.54 -4.21
N PHE A 33 5.35 -7.80 -4.09
CA PHE A 33 4.12 -8.28 -3.48
C PHE A 33 3.48 -9.40 -4.31
N ASP A 34 3.36 -9.22 -5.63
CA ASP A 34 2.82 -10.21 -6.55
C ASP A 34 3.65 -11.49 -6.58
N GLU A 35 4.98 -11.39 -6.48
CA GLU A 35 5.87 -12.55 -6.52
C GLU A 35 5.93 -13.32 -5.20
N ASN A 36 5.84 -12.63 -4.06
CA ASN A 36 6.14 -13.24 -2.75
C ASN A 36 4.91 -13.40 -1.84
N ILE A 37 3.94 -12.49 -1.90
CA ILE A 37 2.81 -12.44 -0.95
C ILE A 37 1.52 -12.93 -1.59
N LEU A 38 1.22 -12.48 -2.81
CA LEU A 38 0.01 -12.87 -3.52
C LEU A 38 -0.17 -14.41 -3.64
N PRO A 39 0.86 -15.22 -3.95
CA PRO A 39 0.70 -16.67 -4.05
C PRO A 39 0.34 -17.32 -2.71
N ILE A 40 0.82 -16.76 -1.59
CA ILE A 40 0.48 -17.23 -0.25
C ILE A 40 -0.99 -16.94 0.05
N ILE A 41 -1.47 -15.73 -0.27
CA ILE A 41 -2.88 -15.36 -0.09
C ILE A 41 -3.77 -16.24 -0.97
N GLN A 42 -3.43 -16.39 -2.26
CA GLN A 42 -4.21 -17.20 -3.20
C GLN A 42 -4.21 -18.69 -2.88
N SER A 43 -3.21 -19.21 -2.18
CA SER A 43 -3.22 -20.60 -1.70
C SER A 43 -4.34 -20.88 -0.68
N GLN A 44 -4.78 -19.86 0.05
CA GLN A 44 -5.87 -19.96 1.04
C GLN A 44 -7.19 -19.38 0.50
N TYR A 45 -7.11 -18.38 -0.38
CA TYR A 45 -8.24 -17.66 -0.96
C TYR A 45 -8.06 -17.56 -2.49
N PRO A 46 -8.41 -18.61 -3.25
CA PRO A 46 -8.12 -18.69 -4.70
C PRO A 46 -8.73 -17.55 -5.53
N ASP A 47 -9.89 -17.04 -5.11
CA ASP A 47 -10.61 -15.95 -5.78
C ASP A 47 -10.21 -14.56 -5.25
N CYS A 48 -9.07 -14.46 -4.56
CA CYS A 48 -8.54 -13.19 -4.07
C CYS A 48 -7.81 -12.45 -5.20
N THR A 49 -8.22 -11.21 -5.44
CA THR A 49 -7.57 -10.28 -6.38
C THR A 49 -7.03 -9.09 -5.61
N ILE A 50 -5.92 -8.54 -6.11
CA ILE A 50 -5.26 -7.36 -5.54
C ILE A 50 -5.29 -6.25 -6.59
N GLY A 51 -5.65 -5.05 -6.16
CA GLY A 51 -5.40 -3.83 -6.91
C GLY A 51 -4.50 -2.88 -6.13
N TYR A 52 -3.77 -2.05 -6.87
CA TYR A 52 -2.83 -1.09 -6.29
C TYR A 52 -3.36 0.32 -6.51
N ILE A 53 -3.50 1.07 -5.42
CA ILE A 53 -4.02 2.43 -5.42
C ILE A 53 -2.84 3.37 -5.25
N ASP A 54 -2.56 4.15 -6.29
CA ASP A 54 -1.55 5.20 -6.23
C ASP A 54 -2.15 6.43 -5.55
N ILE A 55 -1.45 6.93 -4.53
CA ILE A 55 -1.86 8.09 -3.72
C ILE A 55 -0.92 9.28 -3.89
N GLY A 56 0.05 9.19 -4.81
CA GLY A 56 0.81 10.34 -5.31
C GLY A 56 1.61 11.10 -4.25
N PHE A 57 2.15 10.40 -3.24
CA PHE A 57 2.98 11.07 -2.24
C PHE A 57 4.31 11.54 -2.85
N GLY A 58 4.57 12.85 -2.72
CA GLY A 58 5.84 13.51 -3.07
C GLY A 58 6.03 13.83 -4.57
N PRO A 59 6.97 14.73 -4.92
CA PRO A 59 7.41 14.88 -6.29
C PRO A 59 8.04 13.55 -6.77
N ASN A 60 7.64 13.09 -7.96
CA ASN A 60 8.09 11.84 -8.61
C ASN A 60 7.59 10.52 -8.01
N ASN A 61 6.44 10.47 -7.32
CA ASN A 61 5.92 9.24 -6.69
C ASN A 61 6.92 8.63 -5.70
N SER A 62 7.63 9.50 -4.97
CA SER A 62 8.64 9.10 -3.99
C SER A 62 7.95 8.67 -2.70
N THR A 63 8.11 7.41 -2.32
CA THR A 63 7.60 6.87 -1.04
C THR A 63 7.89 7.81 0.15
N LEU A 64 6.91 7.97 1.04
CA LEU A 64 7.10 8.71 2.28
C LEU A 64 7.87 7.83 3.27
N ASP A 65 8.94 8.39 3.85
CA ASP A 65 9.41 7.88 5.13
C ASP A 65 8.33 8.18 6.18
N SER A 66 7.91 7.15 6.91
CA SER A 66 6.93 7.22 7.99
C SER A 66 7.25 8.27 9.04
N THR A 67 8.53 8.64 9.22
CA THR A 67 8.96 9.72 10.12
C THR A 67 8.48 11.12 9.69
N ASN A 68 8.08 11.28 8.43
CA ASN A 68 7.64 12.55 7.86
C ASN A 68 6.10 12.65 7.68
N LEU A 69 5.34 11.61 8.01
CA LEU A 69 3.87 11.62 7.89
C LEU A 69 3.26 12.78 8.70
N GLN A 70 2.56 13.69 8.01
CA GLN A 70 1.82 14.79 8.60
C GLN A 70 0.31 14.48 8.65
N PRO A 71 -0.48 15.13 9.53
CA PRO A 71 -1.94 14.99 9.54
C PRO A 71 -2.62 15.14 8.17
N LYS A 72 -2.12 16.03 7.31
CA LYS A 72 -2.64 16.21 5.94
C LYS A 72 -2.50 14.95 5.07
N ASP A 73 -1.45 14.15 5.30
CA ASP A 73 -1.17 12.96 4.51
C ASP A 73 -2.17 11.86 4.84
N TRP A 74 -2.63 11.80 6.10
CA TRP A 74 -3.74 10.94 6.50
C TRP A 74 -5.06 11.31 5.81
N CYS A 75 -5.32 12.61 5.60
CA CYS A 75 -6.48 13.05 4.82
C CYS A 75 -6.37 12.58 3.36
N THR A 76 -5.19 12.65 2.74
CA THR A 76 -4.95 12.13 1.38
C THR A 76 -5.26 10.63 1.29
N ILE A 77 -4.79 9.84 2.27
CA ILE A 77 -5.08 8.40 2.35
C ILE A 77 -6.59 8.16 2.48
N ALA A 78 -7.27 8.90 3.34
CA ALA A 78 -8.71 8.76 3.54
C ALA A 78 -9.52 9.09 2.28
N ILE A 79 -9.13 10.13 1.55
CA ILE A 79 -9.75 10.52 0.28
C ILE A 79 -9.54 9.40 -0.76
N ALA A 80 -8.33 8.87 -0.89
CA ALA A 80 -8.05 7.78 -1.83
C ALA A 80 -8.87 6.51 -1.52
N ILE A 81 -9.05 6.17 -0.24
CA ILE A 81 -9.92 5.06 0.17
C ILE A 81 -11.38 5.36 -0.18
N LEU A 82 -11.86 6.59 0.06
CA LEU A 82 -13.23 6.98 -0.25
C LEU A 82 -13.52 6.91 -1.76
N GLU A 83 -12.58 7.37 -2.59
CA GLU A 83 -12.71 7.31 -4.05
C GLU A 83 -12.70 5.88 -4.59
N ALA A 84 -11.95 4.98 -3.94
CA ALA A 84 -11.85 3.58 -4.32
C ALA A 84 -12.87 2.66 -3.61
N TYR A 85 -13.73 3.20 -2.74
CA TYR A 85 -14.54 2.43 -1.79
C TYR A 85 -15.44 1.39 -2.47
N ASP A 86 -16.09 1.75 -3.58
CA ASP A 86 -16.98 0.84 -4.30
C ASP A 86 -16.22 -0.17 -5.19
N SER A 87 -14.91 0.02 -5.38
CA SER A 87 -14.08 -0.85 -6.23
C SER A 87 -13.43 -2.01 -5.47
N TYR A 88 -13.30 -1.90 -4.14
CA TYR A 88 -12.60 -2.89 -3.31
C TYR A 88 -13.40 -3.23 -2.05
N GLU A 89 -13.37 -4.49 -1.64
CA GLU A 89 -14.05 -4.96 -0.44
C GLU A 89 -13.24 -4.70 0.84
N SER A 90 -11.94 -4.44 0.69
CA SER A 90 -11.03 -4.14 1.80
C SER A 90 -9.79 -3.37 1.34
N PHE A 91 -9.14 -2.69 2.28
CA PHE A 91 -7.96 -1.86 2.02
C PHE A 91 -6.80 -2.23 2.96
N ILE A 92 -5.59 -2.27 2.41
CA ILE A 92 -4.34 -2.41 3.17
C ILE A 92 -3.52 -1.13 2.98
N VAL A 93 -3.13 -0.48 4.08
CA VAL A 93 -2.32 0.74 4.07
C VAL A 93 -0.97 0.48 4.74
N SER A 94 0.13 0.65 4.02
CA SER A 94 1.52 0.51 4.55
C SER A 94 2.08 1.86 5.01
N PRO A 95 2.86 1.99 6.11
CA PRO A 95 3.25 0.91 7.03
C PRO A 95 2.07 0.52 7.94
N PHE A 96 1.83 -0.80 8.00
CA PHE A 96 0.57 -1.45 8.35
C PHE A 96 -0.27 -0.78 9.45
N ASN A 97 -1.33 -0.11 9.02
CA ASN A 97 -2.58 -0.03 9.78
C ASN A 97 -3.69 -0.69 8.94
N VAL A 98 -4.31 -1.74 9.49
CA VAL A 98 -5.47 -2.38 8.86
C VAL A 98 -6.70 -1.58 9.25
N TYR A 99 -7.25 -0.84 8.31
CA TYR A 99 -8.46 -0.06 8.51
C TYR A 99 -9.67 -0.83 8.00
N ARG A 100 -10.61 -1.14 8.89
CA ARG A 100 -11.97 -1.55 8.51
C ARG A 100 -12.84 -0.30 8.58
N CYS A 101 -13.07 0.36 7.44
CA CYS A 101 -13.98 1.50 7.38
C CYS A 101 -15.41 0.96 7.58
N THR A 102 -15.94 1.12 8.79
CA THR A 102 -17.34 0.87 9.12
C THR A 102 -18.03 2.23 9.05
N ILE A 103 -18.85 2.44 8.01
CA ILE A 103 -19.74 3.58 7.94
C ILE A 103 -20.99 3.17 8.74
N GLU A 104 -21.09 3.66 9.98
CA GLU A 104 -22.35 3.70 10.74
C GLU A 104 -23.01 5.08 10.58
#